data_AF-A0A5B0MLZ9-F1
#
_entry.id   AF-A0A5B0MLZ9-F1
#
_cell.length_a   1.000
_cell.length_b   1.000
_cell.length_c   1.000
_cell.angle_alpha   90.00
_cell.angle_beta   90.00
_cell.angle_gamma   90.00
#
_symmetry.space_group_name_H-M   'P 1'
#
loop_
_entity.id
_entity.type
_entity.pdbx_description
1 polymer ?
#
loop_
_entity_poly.entity_id
_entity_poly.type
_entity_poly.pdbx_seq_one_letter_code
_entity_poly.pdbx_strand_id
1 'polypeptide(L)'
;MTRRILEELSLVSQVALANSFSDWMSFFHAFSRREPMAFPFVRSYLMSLFQSGNVIGLDPDRSLNWLAKDCMTNLSAGRVCFPSNGSDTNTYMLNRLAGFLVNYLSAFAANRARGRRILSNSLSEWKSLYNTTWVNQLDLAPSTLQRLQALIYYFSIESGLQMTLMGFDLELYELDDDRRAMWWVVERLSERAWLLLKILSDGAESLDAKLIRILGKLAGVAGQLTRRKNKHAGTPPSEFRLREAVFERRIKLLKARQANFDDSTLVSELDLPAPLLDYQAFVSSELVVLTPTDLDATLQDIKDQLLEILFLNRRHNTISILQLQCYLNCLIKSTKNMIQINQTYSSSRPAEMDPGNDEPLSLKTLKISSSSSNSNDNDNGHQRGRIQLDEHPKNQMDCQLIGLGYSDLASKWFII
;
A
#
# COMPACT_ATOMS: atom_id res chain seq x y z
N MET A 1 -22.11 -11.23 -19.75
CA MET A 1 -22.46 -10.56 -18.48
C MET A 1 -22.84 -11.56 -17.39
N THR A 2 -23.92 -12.33 -17.54
CA THR A 2 -24.47 -13.27 -16.53
C THR A 2 -23.44 -14.19 -15.88
N ARG A 3 -22.54 -14.80 -16.67
CA ARG A 3 -21.44 -15.64 -16.16
C ARG A 3 -20.59 -14.93 -15.09
N ARG A 4 -20.13 -13.70 -15.36
CA ARG A 4 -19.36 -12.88 -14.41
C ARG A 4 -20.16 -12.55 -13.15
N ILE A 5 -21.48 -12.38 -13.25
CA ILE A 5 -22.35 -12.15 -12.08
C ILE A 5 -22.37 -13.38 -11.16
N LEU A 6 -22.51 -14.58 -11.74
CA LEU A 6 -22.45 -15.84 -10.98
C LEU A 6 -21.05 -16.09 -10.39
N GLU A 7 -20.00 -15.82 -11.17
CA GLU A 7 -18.59 -15.91 -10.72
C GLU A 7 -18.26 -14.92 -9.59
N GLU A 8 -18.86 -13.73 -9.55
CA GLU A 8 -18.67 -12.81 -8.42
C GLU A 8 -19.58 -13.11 -7.21
N LEU A 9 -20.77 -13.68 -7.42
CA LEU A 9 -21.65 -14.11 -6.33
C LEU A 9 -21.13 -15.35 -5.60
N SER A 10 -20.46 -16.28 -6.29
CA SER A 10 -19.85 -17.44 -5.64
C SER A 10 -18.78 -17.04 -4.61
N LEU A 11 -18.13 -15.89 -4.79
CA LEU A 11 -17.17 -15.33 -3.84
C LEU A 11 -17.83 -14.85 -2.54
N VAL A 12 -19.08 -14.39 -2.60
CA VAL A 12 -19.86 -14.04 -1.39
C VAL A 12 -20.15 -15.30 -0.58
N SER A 13 -20.54 -16.38 -1.26
CA SER A 13 -20.77 -17.70 -0.64
C SER A 13 -19.48 -18.27 -0.04
N GLN A 14 -18.36 -18.16 -0.76
CA GLN A 14 -17.03 -18.51 -0.25
C GLN A 14 -16.71 -17.75 1.05
N VAL A 15 -16.83 -16.42 1.07
CA VAL A 15 -16.55 -15.62 2.27
C VAL A 15 -17.46 -15.98 3.44
N ALA A 16 -18.76 -16.21 3.21
CA ALA A 16 -19.67 -16.67 4.26
C ALA A 16 -19.17 -17.97 4.92
N LEU A 17 -18.75 -18.94 4.11
CA LEU A 17 -18.27 -20.25 4.54
C LEU A 17 -16.81 -20.27 5.05
N ALA A 18 -16.07 -19.14 5.04
CA ALA A 18 -14.65 -19.12 5.39
C ALA A 18 -14.42 -19.42 6.88
N ASN A 19 -13.52 -20.35 7.22
CA ASN A 19 -13.45 -20.90 8.58
C ASN A 19 -12.54 -20.15 9.56
N SER A 20 -11.89 -19.06 9.14
CA SER A 20 -10.99 -18.28 10.00
C SER A 20 -10.97 -16.80 9.64
N PHE A 21 -10.56 -15.97 10.60
CA PHE A 21 -10.27 -14.56 10.40
C PHE A 21 -9.13 -14.33 9.39
N SER A 22 -8.13 -15.22 9.32
CA SER A 22 -7.05 -15.11 8.33
C SER A 22 -7.56 -15.37 6.90
N ASP A 23 -8.46 -16.34 6.69
CA ASP A 23 -9.15 -16.50 5.39
C ASP A 23 -9.87 -15.22 4.97
N TRP A 24 -10.59 -14.57 5.89
CA TRP A 24 -11.24 -13.28 5.64
C TRP A 24 -10.22 -12.16 5.36
N MET A 25 -9.19 -11.99 6.17
CA MET A 25 -8.17 -10.95 5.98
C MET A 25 -7.48 -11.09 4.62
N SER A 26 -6.96 -12.29 4.30
CA SER A 26 -6.36 -12.61 2.99
C SER A 26 -7.34 -12.42 1.82
N PHE A 27 -8.61 -12.84 1.96
CA PHE A 27 -9.62 -12.59 0.94
C PHE A 27 -9.87 -11.09 0.73
N PHE A 28 -10.09 -10.33 1.80
CA PHE A 28 -10.51 -8.93 1.70
C PHE A 28 -9.39 -8.02 1.20
N HIS A 29 -8.15 -8.27 1.62
CA HIS A 29 -6.97 -7.61 1.04
C HIS A 29 -6.91 -7.80 -0.48
N ALA A 30 -6.97 -9.04 -0.96
CA ALA A 30 -6.94 -9.35 -2.39
C ALA A 30 -8.18 -8.83 -3.15
N PHE A 31 -9.37 -8.96 -2.58
CA PHE A 31 -10.62 -8.48 -3.19
C PHE A 31 -10.64 -6.97 -3.39
N SER A 32 -10.05 -6.20 -2.46
CA SER A 32 -10.11 -4.73 -2.49
C SER A 32 -9.36 -4.09 -3.66
N ARG A 33 -8.22 -4.67 -4.05
CA ARG A 33 -7.33 -4.13 -5.10
C ARG A 33 -7.65 -4.68 -6.49
N ARG A 34 -8.46 -5.73 -6.60
CA ARG A 34 -8.75 -6.43 -7.87
C ARG A 34 -9.34 -5.57 -8.97
N GLU A 35 -9.06 -5.92 -10.22
CA GLU A 35 -9.73 -5.43 -11.42
C GLU A 35 -10.23 -6.56 -12.36
N PRO A 36 -11.38 -6.36 -13.05
CA PRO A 36 -12.28 -5.21 -12.96
C PRO A 36 -12.97 -5.12 -11.59
N MET A 37 -13.31 -3.89 -11.16
CA MET A 37 -13.97 -3.67 -9.87
C MET A 37 -15.24 -4.50 -9.73
N ALA A 38 -15.43 -5.06 -8.54
CA ALA A 38 -16.61 -5.87 -8.20
C ALA A 38 -17.92 -5.11 -8.35
N PHE A 39 -18.98 -5.79 -8.80
CA PHE A 39 -20.30 -5.17 -8.97
C PHE A 39 -20.84 -4.60 -7.64
N PRO A 40 -21.56 -3.46 -7.64
CA PRO A 40 -22.04 -2.83 -6.41
C PRO A 40 -22.86 -3.74 -5.48
N PHE A 41 -23.69 -4.63 -6.02
CA PHE A 41 -24.46 -5.58 -5.22
C PHE A 41 -23.58 -6.62 -4.52
N VAL A 42 -22.52 -7.13 -5.17
CA VAL A 42 -21.53 -8.05 -4.56
C VAL A 42 -20.85 -7.38 -3.37
N ARG A 43 -20.46 -6.11 -3.53
CA ARG A 43 -19.87 -5.29 -2.46
C ARG A 43 -20.85 -5.06 -1.30
N SER A 44 -22.13 -4.85 -1.62
CA SER A 44 -23.20 -4.71 -0.62
C SER A 44 -23.45 -6.01 0.15
N TYR A 45 -23.46 -7.16 -0.53
CA TYR A 45 -23.60 -8.46 0.13
C TYR A 45 -22.41 -8.75 1.06
N LEU A 46 -21.18 -8.51 0.61
CA LEU A 46 -19.99 -8.68 1.46
C LEU A 46 -19.99 -7.78 2.71
N MET A 47 -20.60 -6.59 2.66
CA MET A 47 -20.84 -5.78 3.87
C MET A 47 -21.92 -6.39 4.77
N SER A 48 -23.02 -6.89 4.17
CA SER A 48 -24.15 -7.44 4.94
C SER A 48 -23.77 -8.68 5.77
N LEU A 49 -22.74 -9.45 5.36
CA LEU A 49 -22.19 -10.59 6.11
C LEU A 49 -21.70 -10.21 7.52
N PHE A 50 -21.47 -8.92 7.81
CA PHE A 50 -21.05 -8.41 9.12
C PHE A 50 -22.13 -7.55 9.81
N GLN A 51 -23.34 -7.47 9.25
CA GLN A 51 -24.43 -6.60 9.71
C GLN A 51 -25.69 -7.39 10.11
N SER A 52 -25.70 -8.71 9.91
CA SER A 52 -26.79 -9.64 10.19
C SER A 52 -26.96 -9.97 11.69
N GLY A 53 -27.33 -8.98 12.51
CA GLY A 53 -27.89 -9.21 13.86
C GLY A 53 -27.02 -10.07 14.79
N ASN A 54 -25.85 -9.57 15.17
CA ASN A 54 -24.79 -10.24 15.95
C ASN A 54 -24.13 -11.48 15.31
N VAL A 55 -24.73 -12.08 14.28
CA VAL A 55 -24.23 -13.24 13.53
C VAL A 55 -23.42 -12.80 12.32
N ILE A 56 -22.30 -13.49 12.05
CA ILE A 56 -21.37 -13.18 10.96
C ILE A 56 -21.27 -14.37 9.99
N GLY A 57 -21.26 -14.08 8.69
CA GLY A 57 -20.98 -15.12 7.67
C GLY A 57 -22.08 -16.17 7.50
N LEU A 58 -23.31 -15.89 7.96
CA LEU A 58 -24.48 -16.79 7.93
C LEU A 58 -24.42 -18.01 8.88
N ASP A 59 -23.34 -18.17 9.66
CA ASP A 59 -23.18 -19.24 10.66
C ASP A 59 -23.61 -18.72 12.05
N PRO A 60 -24.67 -19.26 12.67
CA PRO A 60 -25.22 -18.74 13.93
C PRO A 60 -24.25 -18.79 15.11
N ASP A 61 -23.26 -19.69 15.10
CA ASP A 61 -22.27 -19.80 16.17
C ASP A 61 -21.19 -18.69 16.08
N ARG A 62 -21.05 -18.04 14.92
CA ARG A 62 -20.06 -16.98 14.65
C ARG A 62 -20.57 -15.61 15.06
N SER A 63 -20.62 -15.38 16.37
CA SER A 63 -20.93 -14.07 16.94
C SER A 63 -19.81 -13.03 16.74
N LEU A 64 -20.12 -11.75 16.99
CA LEU A 64 -19.10 -10.69 17.16
C LEU A 64 -17.98 -11.08 18.15
N ASN A 65 -18.32 -11.75 19.25
CA ASN A 65 -17.34 -12.25 20.22
C ASN A 65 -16.49 -13.40 19.68
N TRP A 66 -17.03 -14.24 18.78
CA TRP A 66 -16.23 -15.22 18.05
C TRP A 66 -15.22 -14.52 17.13
N LEU A 67 -15.64 -13.51 16.35
CA LEU A 67 -14.73 -12.74 15.48
C LEU A 67 -13.54 -12.15 16.25
N ALA A 68 -13.78 -11.51 17.40
CA ALA A 68 -12.69 -10.96 18.21
C ALA A 68 -11.75 -12.05 18.75
N LYS A 69 -12.29 -13.16 19.27
CA LYS A 69 -11.51 -14.28 19.81
C LYS A 69 -10.71 -15.01 18.74
N ASP A 70 -11.31 -15.27 17.58
CA ASP A 70 -10.66 -15.94 16.45
C ASP A 70 -9.60 -15.05 15.78
N CYS A 71 -9.84 -13.74 15.66
CA CYS A 71 -8.84 -12.77 15.21
C CYS A 71 -7.59 -12.78 16.11
N MET A 72 -7.79 -12.67 17.43
CA MET A 72 -6.69 -12.76 18.41
C MET A 72 -5.97 -14.11 18.33
N THR A 73 -6.72 -15.22 18.24
CA THR A 73 -6.17 -16.58 18.21
C THR A 73 -5.30 -16.79 16.98
N ASN A 74 -5.78 -16.45 15.77
CA ASN A 74 -5.03 -16.63 14.53
C ASN A 74 -3.77 -15.75 14.47
N LEU A 75 -3.90 -14.44 14.75
CA LEU A 75 -2.79 -13.49 14.60
C LEU A 75 -1.73 -13.61 15.71
N SER A 76 -2.03 -14.30 16.82
CA SER A 76 -1.08 -14.57 17.91
C SER A 76 -0.66 -16.03 18.02
N ALA A 77 -0.99 -16.89 17.04
CA ALA A 77 -0.74 -18.34 17.12
C ALA A 77 -1.25 -18.99 18.43
N GLY A 78 -2.42 -18.55 18.92
CA GLY A 78 -3.05 -19.04 20.15
C GLY A 78 -2.45 -18.47 21.45
N ARG A 79 -1.64 -17.42 21.42
CA ARG A 79 -1.06 -16.79 22.62
C ARG A 79 -1.98 -15.78 23.32
N VAL A 80 -2.91 -15.16 22.60
CA VAL A 80 -3.88 -14.20 23.15
C VAL A 80 -5.22 -14.87 23.36
N CYS A 81 -5.40 -15.43 24.56
CA CYS A 81 -6.66 -16.02 25.01
C CYS A 81 -7.33 -15.13 26.05
N PHE A 82 -8.56 -14.69 25.78
CA PHE A 82 -9.42 -14.09 26.80
C PHE A 82 -10.05 -15.21 27.67
N PRO A 83 -10.19 -15.01 29.00
CA PRO A 83 -10.83 -16.00 29.86
C PRO A 83 -12.28 -16.26 29.43
N SER A 84 -12.71 -17.54 29.50
CA SER A 84 -14.06 -17.96 29.11
C SER A 84 -15.15 -17.29 29.96
N ASN A 85 -14.89 -17.16 31.26
CA ASN A 85 -15.75 -16.49 32.24
C ASN A 85 -15.31 -15.02 32.38
N GLY A 86 -15.24 -14.29 31.27
CA GLY A 86 -14.77 -12.91 31.26
C GLY A 86 -15.72 -11.95 32.00
N SER A 87 -15.14 -11.00 32.74
CA SER A 87 -15.87 -9.88 33.34
C SER A 87 -16.63 -9.04 32.30
N ASP A 88 -17.60 -8.24 32.75
CA ASP A 88 -18.32 -7.29 31.89
C ASP A 88 -17.34 -6.35 31.16
N THR A 89 -16.26 -5.95 31.83
CA THR A 89 -15.17 -5.12 31.28
C THR A 89 -14.45 -5.84 30.12
N ASN A 90 -14.13 -7.12 30.29
CA ASN A 90 -13.49 -7.93 29.24
C ASN A 90 -14.45 -8.14 28.06
N THR A 91 -15.73 -8.42 28.34
CA THR A 91 -16.79 -8.60 27.33
C THR A 91 -17.05 -7.30 26.55
N TYR A 92 -17.04 -6.15 27.22
CA TYR A 92 -17.12 -4.83 26.59
C TYR A 92 -15.96 -4.59 25.62
N MET A 93 -14.72 -4.93 26.01
CA MET A 93 -13.55 -4.81 25.13
C MET A 93 -13.60 -5.74 23.92
N LEU A 94 -14.07 -6.98 24.08
CA LEU A 94 -14.26 -7.90 22.96
C LEU A 94 -15.30 -7.38 21.97
N ASN A 95 -16.45 -6.88 22.44
CA ASN A 95 -17.48 -6.27 21.59
C ASN A 95 -16.95 -5.01 20.87
N ARG A 96 -16.17 -4.16 21.56
CA ARG A 96 -15.51 -2.98 20.97
C ARG A 96 -14.50 -3.37 19.88
N LEU A 97 -13.64 -4.34 20.15
CA LEU A 97 -12.67 -4.89 19.19
C LEU A 97 -13.39 -5.48 17.97
N ALA A 98 -14.42 -6.30 18.17
CA ALA A 98 -15.23 -6.89 17.11
C ALA A 98 -15.86 -5.82 16.19
N GLY A 99 -16.41 -4.75 16.76
CA GLY A 99 -16.96 -3.64 15.96
C GLY A 99 -15.92 -2.95 15.08
N PHE A 100 -14.68 -2.77 15.57
CA PHE A 100 -13.61 -2.17 14.78
C PHE A 100 -13.04 -3.13 13.73
N LEU A 101 -13.00 -4.44 14.02
CA LEU A 101 -12.69 -5.48 13.03
C LEU A 101 -13.75 -5.54 11.92
N VAL A 102 -15.04 -5.41 12.25
CA VAL A 102 -16.14 -5.30 11.27
C VAL A 102 -15.98 -4.07 10.38
N ASN A 103 -15.68 -2.90 10.97
CA ASN A 103 -15.40 -1.67 10.20
C ASN A 103 -14.20 -1.84 9.26
N TYR A 104 -13.12 -2.47 9.75
CA TYR A 104 -11.91 -2.76 8.99
C TYR A 104 -12.19 -3.69 7.80
N LEU A 105 -12.79 -4.87 8.01
CA LEU A 105 -13.14 -5.80 6.92
C LEU A 105 -14.11 -5.15 5.91
N SER A 106 -15.11 -4.41 6.40
CA SER A 106 -16.08 -3.68 5.56
C SER A 106 -15.43 -2.58 4.70
N ALA A 107 -14.28 -2.04 5.10
CA ALA A 107 -13.56 -1.04 4.31
C ALA A 107 -13.03 -1.61 2.99
N PHE A 108 -12.60 -2.87 2.99
CA PHE A 108 -12.15 -3.58 1.79
C PHE A 108 -13.31 -3.99 0.87
N ALA A 109 -14.47 -4.32 1.46
CA ALA A 109 -15.72 -4.48 0.72
C ALA A 109 -16.16 -3.17 0.03
N ALA A 110 -15.89 -2.00 0.63
CA ALA A 110 -16.21 -0.69 0.05
C ALA A 110 -15.37 -0.39 -1.21
N ASN A 111 -15.85 0.49 -2.10
CA ASN A 111 -15.03 1.00 -3.20
C ASN A 111 -13.80 1.74 -2.66
N ARG A 112 -12.67 1.76 -3.40
CA ARG A 112 -11.36 2.24 -2.90
C ARG A 112 -11.45 3.61 -2.21
N ALA A 113 -12.17 4.57 -2.80
CA ALA A 113 -12.35 5.92 -2.24
C ALA A 113 -13.26 6.00 -0.99
N ARG A 114 -14.14 5.01 -0.75
CA ARG A 114 -14.89 4.85 0.51
C ARG A 114 -14.10 4.04 1.54
N GLY A 115 -13.44 2.96 1.12
CA GLY A 115 -12.57 2.13 1.98
C GLY A 115 -11.46 2.94 2.63
N ARG A 116 -10.71 3.72 1.82
CA ARG A 116 -9.67 4.64 2.30
C ARG A 116 -10.18 5.64 3.34
N ARG A 117 -11.43 6.12 3.23
CA ARG A 117 -12.04 7.02 4.22
C ARG A 117 -12.43 6.31 5.52
N ILE A 118 -12.92 5.07 5.44
CA ILE A 118 -13.21 4.23 6.62
C ILE A 118 -11.92 3.94 7.38
N LEU A 119 -10.88 3.43 6.70
CA LEU A 119 -9.57 3.15 7.30
C LEU A 119 -8.89 4.40 7.88
N SER A 120 -9.05 5.57 7.23
CA SER A 120 -8.53 6.82 7.79
C SER A 120 -9.22 7.22 9.10
N ASN A 121 -10.53 6.96 9.24
CA ASN A 121 -11.31 7.27 10.43
C ASN A 121 -11.03 6.29 11.58
N SER A 122 -10.80 5.00 11.29
CA SER A 122 -10.49 4.02 12.32
C SER A 122 -9.14 4.22 13.01
N LEU A 123 -8.20 5.00 12.44
CA LEU A 123 -6.91 5.31 13.10
C LEU A 123 -7.10 5.92 14.52
N SER A 124 -8.01 6.88 14.66
CA SER A 124 -8.39 7.46 15.96
C SER A 124 -9.17 6.47 16.84
N GLU A 125 -9.94 5.56 16.24
CA GLU A 125 -10.72 4.54 16.94
C GLU A 125 -9.80 3.48 17.57
N TRP A 126 -8.81 2.99 16.83
CA TRP A 126 -7.78 2.05 17.32
C TRP A 126 -7.00 2.62 18.51
N LYS A 127 -6.60 3.90 18.47
CA LYS A 127 -5.96 4.55 19.62
C LYS A 127 -6.92 4.67 20.81
N SER A 128 -8.18 5.02 20.57
CA SER A 128 -9.19 5.06 21.63
C SER A 128 -9.36 3.69 22.31
N LEU A 129 -9.34 2.58 21.53
CA LEU A 129 -9.36 1.22 22.06
C LEU A 129 -8.11 0.91 22.89
N TYR A 130 -6.91 1.24 22.39
CA TYR A 130 -5.65 1.08 23.13
C TYR A 130 -5.68 1.87 24.46
N ASN A 131 -6.07 3.14 24.43
CA ASN A 131 -6.20 3.96 25.65
C ASN A 131 -7.21 3.32 26.64
N THR A 132 -8.29 2.71 26.13
CA THR A 132 -9.26 1.99 26.96
C THR A 132 -8.64 0.79 27.68
N THR A 133 -7.60 0.13 27.13
CA THR A 133 -6.89 -0.97 27.82
C THR A 133 -6.10 -0.52 29.07
N TRP A 134 -5.80 0.77 29.21
CA TRP A 134 -5.12 1.34 30.38
C TRP A 134 -6.11 1.93 31.40
N VAL A 135 -7.24 2.48 30.94
CA VAL A 135 -8.26 3.07 31.80
C VAL A 135 -9.15 2.00 32.44
N ASN A 136 -9.48 0.95 31.68
CA ASN A 136 -10.25 -0.17 32.21
C ASN A 136 -9.31 -1.16 32.90
N GLN A 137 -9.64 -1.56 34.13
CA GLN A 137 -9.00 -2.69 34.80
C GLN A 137 -9.46 -3.99 34.13
N LEU A 138 -8.76 -4.39 33.06
CA LEU A 138 -9.01 -5.63 32.35
C LEU A 138 -8.46 -6.81 33.15
N ASP A 139 -9.30 -7.82 33.34
CA ASP A 139 -8.93 -9.05 34.05
C ASP A 139 -8.19 -9.97 33.07
N LEU A 140 -6.92 -9.63 32.84
CA LEU A 140 -5.99 -10.25 31.90
C LEU A 140 -4.59 -10.27 32.53
N ALA A 141 -3.81 -11.32 32.28
CA ALA A 141 -2.40 -11.34 32.66
C ALA A 141 -1.63 -10.22 31.92
N PRO A 142 -0.60 -9.58 32.51
CA PRO A 142 0.11 -8.46 31.89
C PRO A 142 0.65 -8.76 30.48
N SER A 143 1.14 -9.97 30.24
CA SER A 143 1.59 -10.42 28.91
C SER A 143 0.44 -10.56 27.90
N THR A 144 -0.74 -11.01 28.33
CA THR A 144 -1.95 -11.05 27.49
C THR A 144 -2.45 -9.63 27.18
N LEU A 145 -2.39 -8.72 28.14
CA LEU A 145 -2.73 -7.31 27.98
C LEU A 145 -1.78 -6.61 27.00
N GLN A 146 -0.47 -6.79 27.16
CA GLN A 146 0.54 -6.23 26.26
C GLN A 146 0.41 -6.77 24.83
N ARG A 147 0.12 -8.08 24.65
CA ARG A 147 -0.19 -8.62 23.31
C ARG A 147 -1.50 -8.09 22.73
N LEU A 148 -2.56 -7.91 23.53
CA LEU A 148 -3.79 -7.25 23.07
C LEU A 148 -3.51 -5.81 22.60
N GLN A 149 -2.69 -5.08 23.33
CA GLN A 149 -2.24 -3.74 22.96
C GLN A 149 -1.41 -3.75 21.67
N ALA A 150 -0.48 -4.71 21.51
CA ALA A 150 0.28 -4.91 20.28
C ALA A 150 -0.61 -5.25 19.07
N LEU A 151 -1.69 -6.02 19.28
CA LEU A 151 -2.67 -6.34 18.23
C LEU A 151 -3.47 -5.10 17.81
N ILE A 152 -3.92 -4.30 18.77
CA ILE A 152 -4.60 -3.02 18.49
C ILE A 152 -3.67 -2.06 17.75
N TYR A 153 -2.38 -2.02 18.13
CA TYR A 153 -1.37 -1.22 17.43
C TYR A 153 -1.14 -1.75 15.99
N TYR A 154 -1.03 -3.08 15.79
CA TYR A 154 -0.94 -3.70 14.48
C TYR A 154 -2.10 -3.26 13.56
N PHE A 155 -3.34 -3.34 14.03
CA PHE A 155 -4.49 -2.91 13.23
C PHE A 155 -4.49 -1.41 12.91
N SER A 156 -3.93 -0.55 13.78
CA SER A 156 -3.73 0.87 13.47
C SER A 156 -2.71 1.07 12.33
N ILE A 157 -1.55 0.42 12.43
CA ILE A 157 -0.50 0.46 11.40
C ILE A 157 -0.99 -0.10 10.07
N GLU A 158 -1.64 -1.25 10.09
CA GLU A 158 -2.19 -1.92 8.92
C GLU A 158 -3.30 -1.09 8.26
N SER A 159 -4.17 -0.44 9.05
CA SER A 159 -5.15 0.53 8.54
C SER A 159 -4.46 1.71 7.84
N GLY A 160 -3.33 2.19 8.39
CA GLY A 160 -2.51 3.25 7.80
C GLY A 160 -1.81 2.83 6.50
N LEU A 161 -1.28 1.59 6.46
CA LEU A 161 -0.62 0.98 5.30
C LEU A 161 -1.62 0.83 4.14
N GLN A 162 -2.78 0.23 4.41
CA GLN A 162 -3.83 0.00 3.42
C GLN A 162 -4.47 1.33 2.96
N MET A 163 -4.67 2.31 3.85
CA MET A 163 -5.08 3.68 3.48
C MET A 163 -4.05 4.36 2.54
N THR A 164 -2.77 4.09 2.73
CA THR A 164 -1.69 4.64 1.90
C THR A 164 -1.65 3.97 0.52
N LEU A 165 -1.75 2.64 0.47
CA LEU A 165 -1.77 1.87 -0.77
C LEU A 165 -3.01 2.19 -1.63
N MET A 166 -4.19 2.31 -1.02
CA MET A 166 -5.39 2.84 -1.69
C MET A 166 -5.22 4.30 -2.17
N GLY A 167 -4.18 5.02 -1.74
CA GLY A 167 -3.80 6.32 -2.28
C GLY A 167 -3.10 6.23 -3.63
N PHE A 168 -2.26 5.20 -3.84
CA PHE A 168 -1.68 4.88 -5.15
C PHE A 168 -2.74 4.37 -6.12
N ASP A 169 -3.62 3.46 -5.69
CA ASP A 169 -4.74 2.93 -6.51
C ASP A 169 -5.78 3.99 -6.94
N LEU A 170 -5.72 5.19 -6.34
CA LEU A 170 -6.56 6.36 -6.61
C LEU A 170 -5.75 7.54 -7.21
N GLU A 171 -4.50 7.29 -7.62
CA GLU A 171 -3.59 8.25 -8.25
C GLU A 171 -3.31 9.54 -7.42
N LEU A 172 -3.56 9.52 -6.10
CA LEU A 172 -3.46 10.70 -5.21
C LEU A 172 -2.03 11.23 -4.99
N TYR A 173 -1.04 10.53 -5.55
CA TYR A 173 0.38 10.83 -5.51
C TYR A 173 0.87 11.02 -6.95
N GLU A 174 0.57 12.20 -7.50
CA GLU A 174 0.82 12.56 -8.91
C GLU A 174 2.30 12.87 -9.19
N LEU A 175 2.98 13.49 -8.22
CA LEU A 175 4.39 13.89 -8.30
C LEU A 175 5.30 12.75 -7.84
N ASP A 176 6.43 12.55 -8.53
CA ASP A 176 7.39 11.49 -8.19
C ASP A 176 8.04 11.68 -6.79
N ASP A 177 8.03 12.91 -6.27
CA ASP A 177 8.49 13.23 -4.91
C ASP A 177 7.49 12.81 -3.83
N ASP A 178 6.19 13.02 -4.08
CA ASP A 178 5.14 12.46 -3.24
C ASP A 178 5.18 10.92 -3.32
N ARG A 179 5.40 10.33 -4.50
CA ARG A 179 5.53 8.88 -4.66
C ARG A 179 6.67 8.30 -3.83
N ARG A 180 7.88 8.89 -3.88
CA ARG A 180 9.02 8.41 -3.08
C ARG A 180 8.76 8.46 -1.58
N ALA A 181 8.25 9.58 -1.07
CA ALA A 181 7.91 9.68 0.34
C ALA A 181 6.79 8.70 0.74
N MET A 182 5.77 8.50 -0.10
CA MET A 182 4.71 7.54 0.21
C MET A 182 5.16 6.08 0.05
N TRP A 183 6.14 5.77 -0.81
CA TRP A 183 6.79 4.45 -0.85
C TRP A 183 7.59 4.18 0.43
N TRP A 184 8.35 5.16 0.92
CA TRP A 184 9.03 5.07 2.20
C TRP A 184 8.03 4.88 3.36
N VAL A 185 6.89 5.58 3.36
CA VAL A 185 5.80 5.36 4.33
C VAL A 185 5.25 3.92 4.25
N VAL A 186 5.03 3.37 3.04
CA VAL A 186 4.61 1.97 2.87
C VAL A 186 5.66 1.00 3.41
N GLU A 187 6.94 1.25 3.16
CA GLU A 187 8.07 0.45 3.67
C GLU A 187 8.11 0.44 5.20
N ARG A 188 8.15 1.61 5.84
CA ARG A 188 8.20 1.76 7.31
C ARG A 188 6.97 1.16 8.00
N LEU A 189 5.77 1.40 7.47
CA LEU A 189 4.54 0.81 8.01
C LEU A 189 4.52 -0.71 7.86
N SER A 190 5.00 -1.25 6.74
CA SER A 190 5.12 -2.70 6.52
C SER A 190 6.13 -3.34 7.48
N GLU A 191 7.28 -2.71 7.71
CA GLU A 191 8.28 -3.17 8.68
C GLU A 191 7.68 -3.20 10.10
N ARG A 192 6.97 -2.15 10.51
CA ARG A 192 6.29 -2.10 11.82
C ARG A 192 5.22 -3.18 11.96
N ALA A 193 4.40 -3.39 10.93
CA ALA A 193 3.36 -4.41 10.92
C ALA A 193 3.96 -5.83 11.02
N TRP A 194 5.04 -6.11 10.29
CA TRP A 194 5.77 -7.37 10.39
C TRP A 194 6.38 -7.59 11.78
N LEU A 195 7.02 -6.57 12.37
CA LEU A 195 7.56 -6.65 13.75
C LEU A 195 6.46 -6.94 14.77
N LEU A 196 5.31 -6.25 14.69
CA LEU A 196 4.19 -6.47 15.60
C LEU A 196 3.59 -7.87 15.45
N LEU A 197 3.40 -8.38 14.23
CA LEU A 197 2.95 -9.76 14.01
C LEU A 197 3.97 -10.79 14.55
N LYS A 198 5.27 -10.55 14.34
CA LYS A 198 6.34 -11.42 14.87
C LYS A 198 6.36 -11.46 16.40
N ILE A 199 6.06 -10.35 17.07
CA ILE A 199 5.93 -10.28 18.54
C ILE A 199 4.67 -11.05 18.99
N LEU A 200 3.53 -10.82 18.32
CA LEU A 200 2.26 -11.46 18.64
C LEU A 200 2.35 -13.00 18.60
N SER A 201 3.09 -13.55 17.63
CA SER A 201 3.24 -14.99 17.37
C SER A 201 4.49 -15.65 17.99
N ASP A 202 5.23 -14.99 18.87
CA ASP A 202 6.51 -15.47 19.43
C ASP A 202 7.55 -15.89 18.37
N GLY A 203 7.63 -15.14 17.27
CA GLY A 203 8.57 -15.37 16.18
C GLY A 203 8.09 -16.35 15.11
N ALA A 204 6.92 -16.98 15.26
CA ALA A 204 6.33 -17.83 14.22
C ALA A 204 5.84 -16.96 13.05
N GLU A 205 6.58 -16.93 11.93
CA GLU A 205 6.27 -16.04 10.81
C GLU A 205 5.05 -16.53 9.99
N SER A 206 3.91 -15.89 10.21
CA SER A 206 2.65 -16.17 9.49
C SER A 206 2.75 -15.78 8.01
N LEU A 207 1.81 -16.30 7.20
CA LEU A 207 1.71 -15.93 5.78
C LEU A 207 1.48 -14.41 5.61
N ASP A 208 0.57 -13.83 6.38
CA ASP A 208 0.28 -12.40 6.35
C ASP A 208 1.54 -11.57 6.70
N ALA A 209 2.31 -12.00 7.71
CA ALA A 209 3.59 -11.37 8.06
C ALA A 209 4.64 -11.46 6.93
N LYS A 210 4.75 -12.60 6.25
CA LYS A 210 5.63 -12.76 5.06
C LYS A 210 5.23 -11.82 3.93
N LEU A 211 3.93 -11.74 3.62
CA LEU A 211 3.41 -10.90 2.54
C LEU A 211 3.59 -9.41 2.84
N ILE A 212 3.39 -8.99 4.08
CA ILE A 212 3.67 -7.62 4.55
C ILE A 212 5.17 -7.32 4.45
N ARG A 213 6.06 -8.22 4.88
CA ARG A 213 7.52 -8.03 4.73
C ARG A 213 7.96 -7.92 3.26
N ILE A 214 7.38 -8.72 2.37
CA ILE A 214 7.61 -8.66 0.91
C ILE A 214 7.11 -7.32 0.34
N LEU A 215 5.92 -6.87 0.73
CA LEU A 215 5.34 -5.59 0.34
C LEU A 215 6.21 -4.40 0.76
N GLY A 216 6.79 -4.45 1.97
CA GLY A 216 7.76 -3.47 2.44
C GLY A 216 9.02 -3.41 1.57
N LYS A 217 9.65 -4.56 1.28
CA LYS A 217 10.81 -4.63 0.38
C LYS A 217 10.49 -4.08 -1.02
N LEU A 218 9.34 -4.43 -1.58
CA LEU A 218 8.87 -3.94 -2.88
C LEU A 218 8.68 -2.42 -2.90
N ALA A 219 8.22 -1.83 -1.80
CA ALA A 219 8.09 -0.37 -1.67
C ALA A 219 9.45 0.33 -1.61
N GLY A 220 10.42 -0.21 -0.85
CA GLY A 220 11.78 0.34 -0.83
C GLY A 220 12.46 0.29 -2.20
N VAL A 221 12.30 -0.81 -2.95
CA VAL A 221 12.75 -0.92 -4.34
C VAL A 221 12.02 0.07 -5.25
N ALA A 222 10.70 0.26 -5.07
CA ALA A 222 9.94 1.25 -5.83
C ALA A 222 10.48 2.68 -5.63
N GLY A 223 10.75 3.08 -4.38
CA GLY A 223 11.36 4.38 -4.06
C GLY A 223 12.72 4.58 -4.74
N GLN A 224 13.60 3.58 -4.68
CA GLN A 224 14.91 3.61 -5.36
C GLN A 224 14.78 3.65 -6.89
N LEU A 225 13.80 2.97 -7.50
CA LEU A 225 13.55 3.03 -8.95
C LEU A 225 12.99 4.40 -9.38
N THR A 226 12.03 4.98 -8.65
CA THR A 226 11.55 6.35 -8.91
C THR A 226 12.70 7.36 -8.77
N ARG A 227 13.58 7.19 -7.76
CA ARG A 227 14.79 8.01 -7.60
C ARG A 227 15.78 7.87 -8.76
N ARG A 228 15.97 6.65 -9.28
CA ARG A 228 16.83 6.40 -10.46
C ARG A 228 16.26 7.04 -11.72
N LYS A 229 14.97 6.85 -12.02
CA LYS A 229 14.22 7.55 -13.08
C LYS A 229 14.48 9.05 -13.04
N ASN A 230 14.27 9.64 -11.87
CA ASN A 230 14.45 11.07 -11.59
C ASN A 230 15.88 11.56 -11.89
N LYS A 231 16.92 10.80 -11.51
CA LYS A 231 18.32 11.13 -11.86
C LYS A 231 18.58 11.09 -13.38
N HIS A 232 17.97 10.16 -14.11
CA HIS A 232 18.14 10.06 -15.57
C HIS A 232 17.37 11.15 -16.33
N ALA A 233 16.33 11.73 -15.74
CA ALA A 233 15.60 12.88 -16.29
C ALA A 233 16.38 14.22 -16.18
N GLY A 234 17.60 14.21 -15.64
CA GLY A 234 18.45 15.40 -15.48
C GLY A 234 18.08 16.30 -14.31
N THR A 235 17.00 16.01 -13.57
CA THR A 235 16.60 16.78 -12.39
C THR A 235 17.64 16.59 -11.27
N PRO A 236 18.27 17.68 -10.78
CA PRO A 236 19.38 17.56 -9.85
C PRO A 236 18.91 17.15 -8.45
N PRO A 237 19.69 16.35 -7.69
CA PRO A 237 19.35 15.96 -6.31
C PRO A 237 19.11 17.13 -5.33
N SER A 238 19.57 18.34 -5.66
CA SER A 238 19.31 19.57 -4.91
C SER A 238 17.87 20.09 -5.03
N GLU A 239 17.18 19.81 -6.14
CA GLU A 239 15.76 20.15 -6.35
C GLU A 239 14.82 19.16 -5.66
N PHE A 240 15.28 17.93 -5.43
CA PHE A 240 14.55 16.86 -4.74
C PHE A 240 14.48 17.04 -3.22
N ARG A 241 14.00 18.21 -2.81
CA ARG A 241 13.69 18.60 -1.43
C ARG A 241 12.18 18.69 -1.28
N LEU A 242 11.53 17.52 -1.16
CA LEU A 242 10.17 17.45 -0.62
C LEU A 242 10.19 18.11 0.76
N ARG A 243 9.69 19.34 0.85
CA ARG A 243 9.82 20.15 2.06
C ARG A 243 9.13 19.44 3.23
N GLU A 244 9.72 19.51 4.42
CA GLU A 244 9.18 18.97 5.67
C GLU A 244 7.68 19.27 5.85
N ALA A 245 7.26 20.53 5.66
CA ALA A 245 5.85 20.93 5.76
C ALA A 245 4.91 20.28 4.72
N VAL A 246 5.42 19.75 3.60
CA VAL A 246 4.67 18.96 2.61
C VAL A 246 4.64 17.49 3.03
N PHE A 247 5.78 16.92 3.42
CA PHE A 247 5.88 15.56 3.97
C PHE A 247 4.94 15.38 5.18
N GLU A 248 5.05 16.25 6.19
CA GLU A 248 4.18 16.28 7.36
C GLU A 248 2.71 16.50 7.00
N ARG A 249 2.41 17.26 5.95
CA ARG A 249 1.02 17.39 5.44
C ARG A 249 0.52 16.08 4.83
N ARG A 250 1.36 15.32 4.11
CA ARG A 250 0.99 14.00 3.53
C ARG A 250 0.76 12.96 4.63
N ILE A 251 1.65 12.88 5.63
CA ILE A 251 1.53 11.93 6.75
C ILE A 251 0.64 12.42 7.90
N LYS A 252 0.06 13.63 7.82
CA LYS A 252 -0.80 14.22 8.87
C LYS A 252 -1.94 13.30 9.31
N LEU A 253 -2.51 12.48 8.42
CA LEU A 253 -3.58 11.55 8.78
C LEU A 253 -3.08 10.36 9.61
N LEU A 254 -1.80 9.97 9.46
CA LEU A 254 -1.14 8.92 10.23
C LEU A 254 -0.71 9.47 11.61
N LYS A 255 -0.10 10.66 11.65
CA LYS A 255 0.37 11.31 12.90
C LYS A 255 -0.75 11.92 13.75
N ALA A 256 -1.59 12.78 13.16
CA ALA A 256 -2.27 13.84 13.92
C ALA A 256 -3.68 13.50 14.45
N ARG A 257 -4.19 12.28 14.23
CA ARG A 257 -5.52 11.84 14.75
C ARG A 257 -5.46 11.29 16.18
N GLN A 258 -4.52 11.79 16.99
CA GLN A 258 -4.02 11.16 18.23
C GLN A 258 -3.49 9.72 18.04
N ALA A 259 -3.50 9.20 16.81
CA ALA A 259 -3.27 7.81 16.46
C ALA A 259 -1.81 7.36 16.54
N ASN A 260 -0.88 8.25 16.92
CA ASN A 260 0.52 7.88 17.12
C ASN A 260 0.69 6.96 18.33
N PHE A 261 1.55 5.95 18.21
CA PHE A 261 1.97 5.07 19.30
C PHE A 261 3.47 5.18 19.60
N ASP A 262 4.26 5.88 18.77
CA ASP A 262 5.72 5.94 18.90
C ASP A 262 6.18 6.43 20.28
N ASP A 263 5.49 7.42 20.84
CA ASP A 263 5.80 8.03 22.15
C ASP A 263 5.14 7.29 23.34
N SER A 264 4.75 6.01 23.18
CA SER A 264 4.02 5.26 24.21
C SER A 264 4.82 4.14 24.87
N THR A 265 4.47 3.83 26.13
CA THR A 265 5.13 2.78 26.94
C THR A 265 5.25 1.46 26.19
N LEU A 266 4.20 1.05 25.46
CA LEU A 266 4.19 -0.16 24.63
C LEU A 266 5.35 -0.20 23.62
N VAL A 267 5.71 0.92 22.99
CA VAL A 267 6.80 0.96 22.01
C VAL A 267 8.16 0.74 22.68
N SER A 268 8.35 1.27 23.89
CA SER A 268 9.55 1.03 24.70
C SER A 268 9.59 -0.37 25.31
N GLU A 269 8.45 -0.94 25.72
CA GLU A 269 8.36 -2.29 26.28
C GLU A 269 8.59 -3.39 25.23
N LEU A 270 8.22 -3.12 23.97
CA LEU A 270 8.35 -4.04 22.84
C LEU A 270 9.66 -3.88 22.05
N ASP A 271 10.58 -3.02 22.51
CA ASP A 271 11.85 -2.67 21.84
C ASP A 271 11.65 -2.32 20.34
N LEU A 272 10.61 -1.55 20.06
CA LEU A 272 10.27 -1.13 18.70
C LEU A 272 10.96 0.21 18.37
N PRO A 273 11.57 0.38 17.18
CA PRO A 273 12.20 1.64 16.80
C PRO A 273 11.26 2.84 16.92
N ALA A 274 11.78 4.01 17.32
CA ALA A 274 11.00 5.23 17.43
C ALA A 274 11.84 6.46 17.04
N PRO A 275 11.25 7.50 16.43
CA PRO A 275 9.90 7.53 15.84
C PRO A 275 9.78 6.63 14.58
N LEU A 276 8.56 6.25 14.21
CA LEU A 276 8.27 5.41 13.03
C LEU A 276 8.23 6.23 11.73
N LEU A 277 7.60 7.41 11.76
CA LEU A 277 7.47 8.31 10.61
C LEU A 277 8.09 9.67 10.91
N ASP A 278 9.39 9.79 10.73
CA ASP A 278 10.12 11.05 10.87
C ASP A 278 10.76 11.55 9.55
N TYR A 279 10.85 12.87 9.42
CA TYR A 279 11.39 13.53 8.25
C TYR A 279 12.92 13.44 8.17
N GLN A 280 13.64 13.47 9.30
CA GLN A 280 15.09 13.29 9.30
C GLN A 280 15.45 11.83 8.96
N ALA A 281 14.68 10.85 9.45
CA ALA A 281 14.78 9.45 9.07
C ALA A 281 14.49 9.24 7.56
N PHE A 282 13.46 9.88 7.00
CA PHE A 282 13.20 9.88 5.56
C PHE A 282 14.37 10.47 4.77
N VAL A 283 14.83 11.68 5.10
CA VAL A 283 15.98 12.33 4.43
C VAL A 283 17.25 11.50 4.55
N SER A 284 17.49 10.84 5.69
CA SER A 284 18.63 9.93 5.90
C SER A 284 18.53 8.67 5.03
N SER A 285 17.32 8.11 4.85
CA SER A 285 17.12 6.97 3.94
C SER A 285 17.35 7.36 2.46
N GLU A 286 17.01 8.60 2.08
CA GLU A 286 17.36 9.16 0.76
C GLU A 286 18.87 9.42 0.61
N LEU A 287 19.71 9.29 1.64
CA LEU A 287 21.17 9.22 1.46
C LEU A 287 21.65 7.82 1.04
N VAL A 288 20.90 6.76 1.37
CA VAL A 288 21.23 5.38 0.99
C VAL A 288 20.87 5.16 -0.48
N VAL A 289 21.87 4.90 -1.31
CA VAL A 289 21.72 4.56 -2.74
C VAL A 289 22.00 3.07 -2.91
N LEU A 290 21.02 2.31 -3.40
CA LEU A 290 21.26 0.92 -3.80
C LEU A 290 21.79 0.85 -5.24
N THR A 291 22.78 -0.02 -5.47
CA THR A 291 23.33 -0.28 -6.80
C THR A 291 22.31 -1.06 -7.65
N PRO A 292 22.44 -1.10 -9.00
CA PRO A 292 21.51 -1.89 -9.80
C PRO A 292 21.55 -3.37 -9.42
N THR A 293 22.73 -3.87 -9.04
CA THR A 293 22.97 -5.24 -8.56
C THR A 293 22.28 -5.54 -7.23
N ASP A 294 22.26 -4.61 -6.27
CA ASP A 294 21.55 -4.80 -4.99
C ASP A 294 20.03 -4.87 -5.20
N LEU A 295 19.51 -4.02 -6.10
CA LEU A 295 18.10 -4.00 -6.48
C LEU A 295 17.71 -5.30 -7.19
N ASP A 296 18.49 -5.77 -8.17
CA ASP A 296 18.23 -7.04 -8.86
C ASP A 296 18.31 -8.24 -7.90
N ALA A 297 19.30 -8.29 -7.00
CA ALA A 297 19.40 -9.35 -5.98
C ALA A 297 18.18 -9.36 -5.05
N THR A 298 17.77 -8.19 -4.57
CA THR A 298 16.56 -8.01 -3.74
C THR A 298 15.29 -8.45 -4.49
N LEU A 299 15.20 -8.15 -5.79
CA LEU A 299 14.06 -8.51 -6.63
C LEU A 299 14.00 -10.00 -6.95
N GLN A 300 15.13 -10.70 -7.11
CA GLN A 300 15.11 -12.17 -7.23
C GLN A 300 14.69 -12.83 -5.91
N ASP A 301 15.22 -12.38 -4.77
CA ASP A 301 14.83 -12.87 -3.44
C ASP A 301 13.32 -12.74 -3.19
N ILE A 302 12.73 -11.58 -3.52
CA ILE A 302 11.28 -11.37 -3.47
C ILE A 302 10.54 -12.31 -4.44
N LYS A 303 11.00 -12.41 -5.70
CA LYS A 303 10.37 -13.24 -6.73
C LYS A 303 10.31 -14.70 -6.29
N ASP A 304 11.38 -15.21 -5.70
CA ASP A 304 11.51 -16.62 -5.36
C ASP A 304 10.74 -16.94 -4.06
N GLN A 305 10.73 -16.03 -3.07
CA GLN A 305 9.81 -16.11 -1.91
C GLN A 305 8.33 -16.13 -2.36
N LEU A 306 7.94 -15.28 -3.31
CA LEU A 306 6.57 -15.25 -3.84
C LEU A 306 6.21 -16.54 -4.62
N LEU A 307 7.16 -17.13 -5.34
CA LEU A 307 6.97 -18.40 -6.05
C LEU A 307 6.87 -19.59 -5.08
N GLU A 308 7.66 -19.60 -4.00
CA GLU A 308 7.54 -20.58 -2.91
C GLU A 308 6.16 -20.50 -2.25
N ILE A 309 5.73 -19.30 -1.85
CA ILE A 309 4.40 -19.06 -1.26
C ILE A 309 3.28 -19.50 -2.21
N LEU A 310 3.39 -19.19 -3.51
CA LEU A 310 2.41 -19.61 -4.52
C LEU A 310 2.37 -21.13 -4.70
N PHE A 311 3.51 -21.82 -4.63
CA PHE A 311 3.60 -23.27 -4.71
C PHE A 311 3.03 -23.98 -3.47
N LEU A 312 3.33 -23.45 -2.27
CA LEU A 312 2.78 -23.95 -1.01
C LEU A 312 1.26 -23.73 -0.95
N ASN A 313 0.78 -22.52 -1.26
CA ASN A 313 -0.64 -22.17 -1.23
C ASN A 313 -1.51 -23.04 -2.16
N ARG A 314 -0.95 -23.53 -3.28
CA ARG A 314 -1.63 -24.51 -4.17
C ARG A 314 -1.92 -25.88 -3.51
N ARG A 315 -1.33 -26.16 -2.34
CA ARG A 315 -1.53 -27.42 -1.59
C ARG A 315 -2.54 -27.29 -0.44
N HIS A 316 -2.98 -26.07 -0.12
CA HIS A 316 -3.94 -25.82 0.95
C HIS A 316 -5.35 -25.63 0.39
N ASN A 317 -6.34 -26.32 0.97
CA ASN A 317 -7.76 -26.13 0.66
C ASN A 317 -8.37 -25.00 1.52
N THR A 318 -7.78 -23.80 1.49
CA THR A 318 -8.37 -22.58 2.11
C THR A 318 -9.46 -21.99 1.21
N ILE A 319 -10.21 -21.04 1.73
CA ILE A 319 -11.33 -20.43 0.97
C ILE A 319 -10.90 -19.19 0.18
N SER A 320 -9.78 -18.58 0.55
CA SER A 320 -9.19 -17.42 -0.12
C SER A 320 -8.30 -17.75 -1.34
N ILE A 321 -8.01 -19.04 -1.61
CA ILE A 321 -6.97 -19.51 -2.57
C ILE A 321 -6.94 -18.70 -3.86
N LEU A 322 -8.05 -18.59 -4.58
CA LEU A 322 -8.07 -17.97 -5.91
C LEU A 322 -7.69 -16.50 -5.85
N GLN A 323 -8.21 -15.74 -4.87
CA GLN A 323 -7.92 -14.31 -4.74
C GLN A 323 -6.48 -14.09 -4.26
N LEU A 324 -6.00 -14.93 -3.34
CA LEU A 324 -4.60 -14.94 -2.89
C LEU A 324 -3.64 -15.34 -4.03
N GLN A 325 -4.00 -16.30 -4.89
CA GLN A 325 -3.22 -16.65 -6.08
C GLN A 325 -3.19 -15.48 -7.08
N CYS A 326 -4.30 -14.78 -7.32
CA CYS A 326 -4.32 -13.56 -8.12
C CYS A 326 -3.39 -12.49 -7.51
N TYR A 327 -3.45 -12.25 -6.19
CA TYR A 327 -2.57 -11.29 -5.51
C TYR A 327 -1.09 -11.65 -5.70
N LEU A 328 -0.72 -12.90 -5.43
CA LEU A 328 0.64 -13.42 -5.61
C LEU A 328 1.12 -13.28 -7.06
N ASN A 329 0.28 -13.64 -8.04
CA ASN A 329 0.60 -13.50 -9.46
C ASN A 329 0.85 -12.03 -9.85
N CYS A 330 0.11 -11.08 -9.30
CA CYS A 330 0.28 -9.66 -9.58
C CYS A 330 1.48 -9.06 -8.85
N LEU A 331 1.80 -9.48 -7.61
CA LEU A 331 3.08 -9.18 -6.97
C LEU A 331 4.27 -9.73 -7.80
N ILE A 332 4.20 -10.97 -8.29
CA ILE A 332 5.23 -11.58 -9.16
C ILE A 332 5.37 -10.81 -10.48
N LYS A 333 4.25 -10.41 -11.10
CA LYS A 333 4.23 -9.60 -12.32
C LYS A 333 4.91 -8.24 -12.10
N SER A 334 4.59 -7.56 -11.01
CA SER A 334 5.20 -6.27 -10.67
C SER A 334 6.67 -6.38 -10.29
N THR A 335 7.07 -7.46 -9.61
CA THR A 335 8.49 -7.77 -9.35
C THR A 335 9.26 -7.94 -10.67
N LYS A 336 8.68 -8.64 -11.66
CA LYS A 336 9.26 -8.77 -13.02
C LYS A 336 9.35 -7.42 -13.74
N ASN A 337 8.34 -6.57 -13.62
CA ASN A 337 8.35 -5.22 -14.19
C ASN A 337 9.47 -4.35 -13.58
N MET A 338 9.63 -4.39 -12.25
CA MET A 338 10.72 -3.70 -11.54
C MET A 338 12.11 -4.14 -12.06
N ILE A 339 12.33 -5.44 -12.25
CA ILE A 339 13.58 -5.99 -12.81
C ILE A 339 13.84 -5.42 -14.21
N GLN A 340 12.84 -5.48 -15.11
CA GLN A 340 12.97 -4.94 -16.46
C GLN A 340 13.29 -3.44 -16.47
N ILE A 341 12.70 -2.66 -15.55
CA ILE A 341 12.95 -1.22 -15.41
C ILE A 341 14.37 -0.96 -14.89
N ASN A 342 14.83 -1.69 -13.87
CA ASN A 342 16.19 -1.58 -13.33
C ASN A 342 17.26 -1.86 -14.40
N GLN A 343 17.02 -2.90 -15.21
CA GLN A 343 17.87 -3.28 -16.33
C GLN A 343 17.87 -2.22 -17.45
N THR A 344 16.70 -1.65 -17.76
CA THR A 344 16.57 -0.57 -18.75
C THR A 344 17.37 0.68 -18.35
N TYR A 345 17.30 1.10 -17.08
CA TYR A 345 18.13 2.17 -16.53
C TYR A 345 19.61 1.80 -16.31
N SER A 346 20.02 0.58 -16.66
CA SER A 346 21.41 0.13 -16.57
C SER A 346 22.06 -0.04 -17.95
N SER A 347 21.25 -0.25 -19.01
CA SER A 347 21.70 -0.21 -20.40
C SER A 347 21.67 1.20 -21.00
N SER A 348 20.73 2.06 -20.58
CA SER A 348 20.64 3.46 -21.00
C SER A 348 21.66 4.37 -20.27
N ARG A 349 22.95 4.02 -20.35
CA ARG A 349 24.06 4.80 -19.77
C ARG A 349 24.07 6.21 -20.40
N PRO A 350 23.85 7.29 -19.62
CA PRO A 350 24.18 8.63 -20.10
C PRO A 350 25.67 8.66 -20.44
N ALA A 351 26.08 9.34 -21.51
CA ALA A 351 27.49 9.51 -21.79
C ALA A 351 28.17 10.15 -20.57
N GLU A 352 29.18 9.48 -20.02
CA GLU A 352 30.00 10.06 -18.96
C GLU A 352 30.74 11.25 -19.56
N MET A 353 30.38 12.46 -19.11
CA MET A 353 31.22 13.63 -19.34
C MET A 353 32.50 13.42 -18.54
N ASP A 354 33.63 13.35 -19.24
CA ASP A 354 34.94 13.27 -18.61
C ASP A 354 35.12 14.42 -17.60
N PRO A 355 35.69 14.16 -16.41
CA PRO A 355 36.08 15.20 -15.45
C PRO A 355 37.36 15.89 -15.96
N GLY A 356 37.25 16.61 -17.08
CA GLY A 356 38.38 16.91 -17.96
C GLY A 356 38.26 18.19 -18.79
N ASN A 357 37.71 19.27 -18.22
CA ASN A 357 38.19 20.66 -18.41
C ASN A 357 37.29 21.67 -17.68
N ASP A 358 37.71 22.11 -16.48
CA ASP A 358 37.17 23.32 -15.84
C ASP A 358 37.79 24.57 -16.48
N GLU A 359 37.37 24.93 -17.70
CA GLU A 359 37.59 26.29 -18.22
C GLU A 359 36.44 27.22 -17.76
N PRO A 360 36.74 28.37 -17.12
CA PRO A 360 35.72 29.25 -16.58
C PRO A 360 34.93 29.94 -17.70
N LEU A 361 33.61 29.70 -17.74
CA LEU A 361 32.68 30.23 -18.75
C LEU A 361 32.79 31.77 -18.89
N SER A 362 33.39 32.21 -20.00
CA SER A 362 33.55 33.62 -20.34
C SER A 362 32.20 34.28 -20.65
N LEU A 363 31.85 35.33 -19.90
CA LEU A 363 30.61 36.12 -20.04
C LEU A 363 30.58 37.01 -21.30
N LYS A 364 30.82 36.44 -22.48
CA LYS A 364 30.81 37.15 -23.78
C LYS A 364 30.26 36.33 -24.96
N THR A 365 28.99 35.90 -24.89
CA THR A 365 27.98 36.19 -25.94
C THR A 365 26.62 35.58 -25.60
N LEU A 366 25.61 36.42 -25.46
CA LEU A 366 24.30 36.24 -26.09
C LEU A 366 23.64 37.62 -26.19
N LYS A 367 23.35 38.07 -27.42
CA LYS A 367 22.83 39.42 -27.65
C LYS A 367 21.32 39.45 -27.37
N ILE A 368 20.88 40.37 -26.52
CA ILE A 368 19.46 40.77 -26.46
C ILE A 368 19.19 41.62 -27.71
N SER A 369 18.44 41.08 -28.67
CA SER A 369 17.99 41.81 -29.86
C SER A 369 16.57 42.34 -29.65
N SER A 370 16.47 43.59 -29.20
CA SER A 370 15.20 44.32 -29.11
C SER A 370 14.88 45.05 -30.42
N SER A 371 13.67 44.87 -30.94
CA SER A 371 13.03 45.81 -31.86
C SER A 371 11.51 45.80 -31.64
N SER A 372 10.88 46.95 -31.85
CA SER A 372 9.52 47.24 -31.37
C SER A 372 8.49 47.34 -32.49
N SER A 373 7.24 47.05 -32.11
CA SER A 373 5.96 47.47 -32.70
C SER A 373 5.97 48.46 -33.87
N ASN A 374 5.13 48.17 -34.87
CA ASN A 374 4.06 49.09 -35.26
C ASN A 374 2.84 48.33 -35.81
N SER A 375 1.70 49.01 -35.90
CA SER A 375 0.37 48.44 -36.14
C SER A 375 -0.27 48.95 -37.44
N ASN A 376 -1.24 48.20 -37.99
CA ASN A 376 -2.66 48.60 -38.04
C ASN A 376 -3.54 47.60 -38.85
N ASP A 377 -4.73 47.35 -38.29
CA ASP A 377 -6.06 47.32 -38.92
C ASP A 377 -6.44 46.35 -40.08
N ASN A 378 -7.49 45.57 -39.75
CA ASN A 378 -8.72 45.32 -40.51
C ASN A 378 -8.98 44.02 -41.31
N ASP A 379 -10.15 43.48 -40.95
CA ASP A 379 -11.21 42.87 -41.76
C ASP A 379 -11.18 41.41 -42.27
N ASN A 380 -12.17 40.67 -41.72
CA ASN A 380 -13.18 39.83 -42.40
C ASN A 380 -12.77 38.61 -43.26
N GLY A 381 -13.48 37.50 -43.02
CA GLY A 381 -13.72 36.47 -44.05
C GLY A 381 -13.79 35.01 -43.57
N HIS A 382 -14.98 34.39 -43.66
CA HIS A 382 -15.08 32.93 -43.70
C HIS A 382 -14.66 32.40 -45.09
N GLN A 383 -14.00 31.23 -45.17
CA GLN A 383 -14.42 30.15 -46.09
C GLN A 383 -13.73 28.78 -45.82
N ARG A 384 -13.97 27.77 -46.69
CA ARG A 384 -14.00 26.33 -46.33
C ARG A 384 -13.70 25.41 -47.54
N GLY A 385 -12.65 24.58 -47.47
CA GLY A 385 -12.28 23.50 -48.43
C GLY A 385 -11.11 22.66 -47.85
N ARG A 386 -10.92 21.33 -47.98
CA ARG A 386 -11.41 20.28 -48.92
C ARG A 386 -10.90 20.51 -50.36
N ILE A 387 -10.25 19.60 -51.11
CA ILE A 387 -9.84 18.16 -51.05
C ILE A 387 -8.36 18.12 -51.59
N GLN A 388 -7.41 17.16 -51.46
CA GLN A 388 -7.25 15.68 -51.34
C GLN A 388 -6.08 15.39 -50.32
N LEU A 389 -5.54 14.20 -49.97
CA LEU A 389 -5.50 12.78 -50.40
C LEU A 389 -4.54 12.40 -51.57
N ASP A 390 -3.47 11.65 -51.30
CA ASP A 390 -2.81 10.67 -52.22
C ASP A 390 -1.83 9.73 -51.47
N GLU A 391 -1.19 8.79 -52.18
CA GLU A 391 -0.86 7.44 -51.71
C GLU A 391 0.43 7.21 -50.86
N HIS A 392 0.42 6.11 -50.09
CA HIS A 392 1.59 5.46 -49.47
C HIS A 392 2.27 4.49 -50.46
N PRO A 393 3.60 4.28 -50.39
CA PRO A 393 4.05 3.04 -49.72
C PRO A 393 5.40 3.08 -48.98
N LYS A 394 5.34 2.67 -47.70
CA LYS A 394 6.27 1.79 -46.95
C LYS A 394 7.78 2.10 -46.82
N ASN A 395 8.28 1.66 -45.64
CA ASN A 395 9.66 1.64 -45.14
C ASN A 395 10.14 2.97 -44.51
N GLN A 396 10.77 2.97 -43.33
CA GLN A 396 10.98 1.87 -42.37
C GLN A 396 10.96 2.39 -40.92
N MET A 397 11.12 1.50 -39.94
CA MET A 397 10.96 1.77 -38.51
C MET A 397 11.76 2.98 -38.03
N ASP A 398 11.10 3.97 -37.40
CA ASP A 398 11.66 4.69 -36.26
C ASP A 398 10.61 5.49 -35.46
N CYS A 399 10.99 5.93 -34.24
CA CYS A 399 10.35 7.03 -33.48
C CYS A 399 8.85 6.92 -33.06
N GLN A 400 8.28 5.73 -32.81
CA GLN A 400 6.94 5.60 -32.17
C GLN A 400 6.94 5.29 -30.65
N LEU A 401 8.11 5.16 -30.02
CA LEU A 401 8.24 4.82 -28.58
C LEU A 401 8.10 6.03 -27.62
N ILE A 402 7.94 7.25 -28.14
CA ILE A 402 7.80 8.49 -27.36
C ILE A 402 6.33 8.76 -26.97
N GLY A 403 5.36 8.07 -27.60
CA GLY A 403 3.92 8.35 -27.48
C GLY A 403 3.15 7.61 -26.38
N LEU A 404 3.75 6.62 -25.70
CA LEU A 404 3.14 6.01 -24.52
C LEU A 404 3.42 6.88 -23.30
N GLY A 405 2.39 7.57 -22.81
CA GLY A 405 2.53 8.51 -21.70
C GLY A 405 3.19 7.87 -20.47
N TYR A 406 4.15 8.59 -19.88
CA TYR A 406 4.94 8.19 -18.70
C TYR A 406 4.12 8.18 -17.39
N SER A 407 2.90 7.63 -17.41
CA SER A 407 2.17 7.25 -16.20
C SER A 407 3.00 6.20 -15.47
N ASP A 408 3.61 6.60 -14.36
CA ASP A 408 4.64 5.85 -13.66
C ASP A 408 4.15 4.42 -13.36
N LEU A 409 4.83 3.41 -13.94
CA LEU A 409 4.44 2.00 -13.80
C LEU A 409 4.30 1.62 -12.32
N ALA A 410 5.11 2.25 -11.46
CA ALA A 410 5.09 2.05 -10.01
C ALA A 410 3.70 2.23 -9.39
N SER A 411 2.96 3.25 -9.84
CA SER A 411 1.65 3.61 -9.28
C SER A 411 0.57 2.52 -9.42
N LYS A 412 0.76 1.54 -10.32
CA LYS A 412 -0.25 0.52 -10.67
C LYS A 412 0.19 -0.91 -10.37
N TRP A 413 1.30 -1.09 -9.64
CA TRP A 413 1.89 -2.41 -9.35
C TRP A 413 1.13 -3.30 -8.35
N PHE A 414 0.20 -2.75 -7.57
CA PHE A 414 -0.50 -3.49 -6.51
C PHE A 414 -1.98 -3.76 -6.80
N ILE A 415 -2.44 -3.40 -8.00
CA ILE A 415 -3.75 -3.76 -8.57
C ILE A 415 -3.70 -5.24 -9.02
N ILE A 416 -4.78 -5.98 -8.79
CA ILE A 416 -4.82 -7.46 -8.86
C ILE A 416 -5.64 -7.96 -10.04
#